data_AF-A0A3D2W3C0-F1
#
_entry.id   AF-A0A3D2W3C0-F1
#
_cell.length_a   1.000
_cell.length_b   1.000
_cell.length_c   1.000
_cell.angle_alpha   90.00
_cell.angle_beta   90.00
_cell.angle_gamma   90.00
#
_symmetry.space_group_name_H-M   'P 1'
#
loop_
_entity.id
_entity.type
_entity.pdbx_description
1 polymer ?
#
loop_
_entity_poly.entity_id
_entity_poly.type
_entity_poly.pdbx_seq_one_letter_code
_entity_poly.pdbx_strand_id
1 'polypeptide(L)'
;MLREFPPEQSHWRKQTAIGPFIVDFVCHGAKLIVELDGGVHDEPEAQARDRERQAFLDGRGYRVMRFTNAEVFADIGLVARTILAA
;
A
#
# COMPACT_ATOMS: atom_id res chain seq x y z
N MET A 1 27.32 -6.66 -2.56
CA MET A 1 25.92 -7.06 -2.75
C MET A 1 24.99 -5.85 -2.53
N LEU A 2 25.10 -4.81 -3.36
CA LEU A 2 24.24 -3.61 -3.37
C LEU A 2 24.21 -3.02 -4.80
N ARG A 3 24.17 -3.90 -5.83
CA ARG A 3 24.23 -3.52 -7.25
C ARG A 3 23.04 -3.98 -8.09
N GLU A 4 21.97 -4.48 -7.48
CA GLU A 4 20.85 -5.10 -8.23
C GLU A 4 19.50 -4.42 -8.00
N PHE A 5 19.48 -3.12 -7.69
CA PHE A 5 18.26 -2.33 -7.90
C PHE A 5 18.59 -1.16 -8.82
N PRO A 6 18.23 -1.26 -10.12
CA PRO A 6 18.35 -0.12 -11.01
C PRO A 6 17.48 1.03 -10.45
N PRO A 7 17.98 2.27 -10.40
CA PRO A 7 17.25 3.44 -9.91
C PRO A 7 16.01 3.82 -10.77
N GLU A 8 15.67 2.98 -11.76
CA GLU A 8 14.71 3.23 -12.82
C GLU A 8 13.45 2.34 -12.68
N GLN A 9 13.44 1.39 -11.73
CA GLN A 9 12.38 0.37 -11.60
C GLN A 9 11.31 0.66 -10.55
N SER A 10 11.39 1.76 -9.81
CA SER A 10 10.36 2.09 -8.83
C SER A 10 9.34 3.08 -9.43
N HIS A 11 8.50 2.61 -10.35
CA HIS A 11 7.40 3.41 -10.93
C HIS A 11 6.26 3.60 -9.91
N TRP A 12 6.58 4.25 -8.80
CA TRP A 12 5.59 4.64 -7.81
C TRP A 12 4.72 5.76 -8.38
N ARG A 13 3.42 5.65 -8.13
CA ARG A 13 2.43 6.69 -8.35
C ARG A 13 1.77 6.97 -7.02
N LYS A 14 1.45 8.24 -6.76
CA LYS A 14 0.73 8.66 -5.56
C LYS A 14 -0.75 8.87 -5.91
N GLN A 15 -1.63 8.71 -4.92
CA GLN A 15 -3.06 9.04 -5.03
C GLN A 15 -3.68 8.55 -6.34
N THR A 16 -3.48 7.27 -6.64
CA THR A 16 -3.79 6.69 -7.95
C THR A 16 -5.14 5.99 -7.91
N ALA A 17 -5.99 6.29 -8.90
CA ALA A 17 -7.25 5.59 -9.07
C ALA A 17 -7.03 4.18 -9.61
N ILE A 18 -7.59 3.18 -8.93
CA ILE A 18 -7.68 1.79 -9.36
C ILE A 18 -9.16 1.39 -9.26
N GLY A 19 -9.85 1.47 -10.39
CA GLY A 19 -11.31 1.31 -10.41
C GLY A 19 -12.00 2.37 -9.53
N PRO A 20 -12.89 1.98 -8.61
CA PRO A 20 -13.62 2.93 -7.77
C PRO A 20 -12.79 3.46 -6.58
N PHE A 21 -11.56 2.95 -6.36
CA PHE A 21 -10.75 3.31 -5.20
C PHE A 21 -9.56 4.19 -5.59
N ILE A 22 -9.21 5.12 -4.71
CA ILE A 22 -7.95 5.85 -4.76
C ILE A 22 -7.03 5.23 -3.71
N VAL A 23 -5.79 4.93 -4.10
CA VAL A 23 -4.75 4.37 -3.22
C VAL A 23 -3.63 5.38 -3.03
N ASP A 24 -3.02 5.43 -1.84
CA ASP A 24 -2.02 6.46 -1.53
C ASP A 24 -0.75 6.32 -2.35
N PHE A 25 -0.23 5.10 -2.48
CA PHE A 25 0.93 4.77 -3.29
C PHE A 25 0.76 3.44 -4.01
N VAL A 26 1.17 3.36 -5.26
CA VAL A 26 1.18 2.11 -6.03
C VAL A 26 2.40 2.00 -6.92
N CYS A 27 3.01 0.82 -6.95
CA CYS A 27 3.98 0.41 -7.97
C CYS A 27 3.32 -0.63 -8.86
N HIS A 28 2.89 -0.23 -10.07
CA HIS A 28 2.19 -1.14 -10.98
C HIS A 28 3.07 -2.31 -11.43
N GLY A 29 4.38 -2.08 -11.61
CA GLY A 29 5.34 -3.12 -12.00
C GLY A 29 5.50 -4.20 -10.94
N ALA A 30 5.53 -3.80 -9.65
CA ALA A 30 5.61 -4.73 -8.53
C ALA A 30 4.23 -5.22 -8.03
N LYS A 31 3.13 -4.73 -8.64
CA LYS A 31 1.76 -4.97 -8.15
C LYS A 31 1.60 -4.74 -6.65
N LEU A 32 2.23 -3.68 -6.14
CA LEU A 32 2.25 -3.36 -4.71
C LEU A 32 1.56 -2.02 -4.46
N ILE A 33 0.62 -2.01 -3.53
CA ILE A 33 -0.06 -0.83 -3.01
C ILE A 33 0.40 -0.62 -1.56
N VAL A 34 0.73 0.63 -1.23
CA VAL A 34 1.05 1.05 0.13
C VAL A 34 0.08 2.16 0.53
N GLU A 35 -0.53 2.00 1.70
CA GLU A 35 -1.53 2.93 2.23
C GLU A 35 -1.16 3.39 3.63
N LEU A 36 -1.47 4.64 3.91
CA LEU A 36 -1.32 5.22 5.23
C LEU A 36 -2.68 5.18 5.92
N ASP A 37 -2.81 4.28 6.88
CA ASP A 37 -4.02 4.15 7.67
C ASP A 37 -4.06 5.28 8.72
N GLY A 38 -4.97 6.22 8.52
CA GLY A 38 -5.27 7.30 9.46
C GLY A 38 -6.16 6.86 10.63
N GLY A 39 -6.58 5.60 10.65
CA GLY A 39 -7.54 5.03 11.59
C GLY A 39 -8.84 4.67 10.87
N VAL A 40 -9.20 3.39 10.94
CA VAL A 40 -10.55 2.92 10.61
C VAL A 40 -11.40 3.07 11.86
N HIS A 41 -12.49 3.84 11.79
CA HIS A 41 -13.52 3.76 12.83
C HIS A 41 -14.09 2.33 12.81
N ASP A 42 -14.12 1.66 13.97
CA ASP A 42 -14.57 0.27 14.16
C ASP A 42 -16.09 0.04 13.94
N GLU A 43 -16.68 0.84 13.06
CA GLU A 43 -18.08 0.73 12.69
C GLU A 43 -18.26 -0.43 11.68
N PRO A 44 -19.31 -1.26 11.82
CA PRO A 44 -19.55 -2.40 10.93
C PRO A 44 -19.60 -2.03 9.44
N GLU A 45 -20.10 -0.84 9.10
CA GLU A 45 -20.15 -0.33 7.74
C GLU A 45 -18.77 -0.03 7.17
N ALA A 46 -17.86 0.50 7.98
CA ALA A 46 -16.48 0.76 7.58
C ALA A 46 -15.73 -0.56 7.31
N GLN A 47 -15.94 -1.59 8.14
CA GLN A 47 -15.36 -2.91 7.93
C GLN A 47 -15.87 -3.58 6.65
N ALA A 48 -17.17 -3.47 6.35
CA ALA A 48 -17.74 -4.02 5.12
C ALA A 48 -17.12 -3.36 3.87
N ARG A 49 -16.98 -2.03 3.89
CA ARG A 49 -16.33 -1.27 2.81
C ARG A 49 -14.86 -1.63 2.64
N ASP A 50 -14.12 -1.81 3.73
CA ASP A 50 -12.70 -2.19 3.64
C ASP A 50 -12.52 -3.59 3.06
N ARG A 51 -13.40 -4.55 3.42
CA ARG A 51 -13.39 -5.90 2.82
C ARG A 51 -13.69 -5.87 1.33
N GLU A 52 -14.69 -5.09 0.89
CA GLU A 52 -15.00 -4.92 -0.53
C GLU A 52 -13.81 -4.34 -1.30
N ARG A 53 -13.19 -3.31 -0.72
CA ARG A 53 -11.99 -2.68 -1.26
C ARG A 53 -10.82 -3.64 -1.38
N GLN A 54 -10.54 -4.40 -0.33
CA GLN A 54 -9.48 -5.40 -0.31
C GLN A 54 -9.71 -6.45 -1.40
N ALA A 55 -10.91 -7.04 -1.45
CA ALA A 55 -11.26 -8.05 -2.44
C ALA A 55 -11.14 -7.53 -3.88
N PHE A 56 -11.53 -6.28 -4.14
CA PHE A 56 -11.39 -5.67 -5.45
C PHE A 56 -9.91 -5.50 -5.87
N LEU A 57 -9.07 -4.98 -4.97
CA LEU A 57 -7.66 -4.75 -5.27
C LEU A 57 -6.88 -6.07 -5.42
N ASP A 58 -7.18 -7.06 -4.58
CA ASP A 58 -6.64 -8.42 -4.68
C ASP A 58 -7.06 -9.07 -6.00
N GLY A 59 -8.33 -8.91 -6.40
CA GLY A 59 -8.84 -9.39 -7.69
C GLY A 59 -8.17 -8.73 -8.90
N ARG A 60 -7.53 -7.57 -8.73
CA ARG A 60 -6.69 -6.90 -9.75
C ARG A 60 -5.22 -7.33 -9.69
N GLY A 61 -4.89 -8.27 -8.81
CA GLY A 61 -3.57 -8.84 -8.61
C GLY A 61 -2.64 -7.97 -7.78
N TYR A 62 -3.14 -6.98 -7.03
CA TYR A 62 -2.31 -6.15 -6.17
C TYR A 62 -2.18 -6.76 -4.76
N ARG A 63 -0.99 -6.66 -4.20
CA ARG A 63 -0.76 -6.80 -2.76
C ARG A 63 -0.95 -5.43 -2.10
N VAL A 64 -1.73 -5.36 -1.02
CA VAL A 64 -1.95 -4.12 -0.25
C VAL A 64 -1.21 -4.20 1.08
N MET A 65 -0.36 -3.23 1.38
CA MET A 65 0.28 -3.03 2.67
C MET A 65 -0.24 -1.74 3.30
N ARG A 66 -0.77 -1.81 4.52
CA ARG A 66 -1.23 -0.63 5.28
C ARG A 66 -0.28 -0.38 6.44
N PHE A 67 0.06 0.88 6.67
CA PHE A 67 0.85 1.32 7.81
C PHE A 67 0.11 2.44 8.51
N THR A 68 -0.02 2.37 9.82
CA THR A 68 -0.53 3.46 10.62
C THR A 68 0.46 4.63 10.64
N ASN A 69 -0.04 5.84 10.85
CA ASN A 69 0.84 7.00 11.09
C ASN A 69 1.82 6.75 12.25
N ALA A 70 1.36 6.06 13.31
CA ALA A 70 2.21 5.73 14.45
C ALA A 70 3.38 4.82 14.06
N GLU A 71 3.17 3.80 13.23
CA GLU A 71 4.23 2.92 12.73
C GLU A 71 5.25 3.69 11.88
N VAL A 72 4.78 4.57 11.00
CA VAL A 72 5.66 5.38 10.15
C VAL A 72 6.50 6.34 10.98
N PHE A 73 5.91 7.00 11.99
CA PHE A 73 6.65 7.91 12.87
C PHE A 73 7.56 7.17 13.84
N ALA A 74 7.24 5.94 14.23
CA ALA A 74 8.06 5.15 15.14
C ALA A 74 9.37 4.68 14.48
N ASP A 75 9.29 4.09 13.28
CA ASP A 75 10.48 3.67 12.53
C ASP A 75 10.20 3.60 11.03
N ILE A 76 10.41 4.73 10.35
CA ILE A 76 10.30 4.81 8.87
C ILE A 76 11.27 3.86 8.15
N GLY A 77 12.41 3.54 8.77
CA GLY A 77 13.39 2.62 8.22
C GLY A 77 12.87 1.18 8.21
N LEU A 78 12.17 0.77 9.27
CA LEU A 78 11.47 -0.52 9.32
C LEU A 78 10.38 -0.59 8.27
N VAL A 79 9.54 0.45 8.16
CA VAL A 79 8.49 0.52 7.12
C VAL A 79 9.08 0.35 5.72
N ALA A 80 10.16 1.07 5.41
CA ALA A 80 10.83 0.97 4.11
C ALA A 80 11.38 -0.44 3.85
N ARG A 81 12.01 -1.09 4.85
CA ARG A 81 12.50 -2.47 4.71
C ARG A 81 11.37 -3.46 4.49
N THR A 82 10.24 -3.29 5.19
CA THR A 82 9.04 -4.12 5.00
C THR A 82 8.49 -4.00 3.58
N ILE A 83 8.44 -2.78 3.03
CA ILE A 83 8.02 -2.54 1.63
C ILE A 83 8.99 -3.19 0.64
N LEU A 84 10.30 -3.13 0.90
CA LEU A 84 11.32 -3.71 0.01
C LEU A 84 11.38 -5.25 0.06
N ALA A 85 10.87 -5.86 1.13
CA ALA A 85 10.77 -7.32 1.28
C ALA A 85 9.44 -7.89 0.75
N ALA A 86 8.58 -7.05 0.16
CA ALA A 86 7.27 -7.40 -0.35
C ALA A 86 7.34 -8.14 -1.70
#